data_AF-A0A8T5QQU9-F1
#
_entry.id   AF-A0A8T5QQU9-F1
#
_cell.length_a   1.000
_cell.length_b   1.000
_cell.length_c   1.000
_cell.angle_alpha   90.00
_cell.angle_beta   90.00
_cell.angle_gamma   90.00
#
_symmetry.space_group_name_H-M   'P 1'
#
loop_
_entity.id
_entity.type
_entity.pdbx_description
1 polymer ?
#
loop_
_entity_poly.entity_id
_entity_poly.type
_entity_poly.pdbx_seq_one_letter_code
_entity_poly.pdbx_strand_id
1 'polypeptide(L)'
;MKETTLLKKAIRTAYDNKKLFFLSIFLDILFFFVYGFATAPIYLKLMANVNIIGAHAGEAVKTATRDSQSMFSALSSEVIAPYFNNIIWLLLILAATTYLTYCIFQAVNWKIALQLTGKKIKYLDYLKKFLLLNILWFILFALYYALGLVVDIRKILISTLMQTQASNTLNVVLVFYLIFIAYFAVISYIKLNLRKSISTGTSKIKQLLPSILLIAVYLLALNIVIKLLASIHPLAGIIIGFILLLPAMTIARIYISLTIQKM
;
A
#
# COMPACT_ATOMS: atom_id res chain seq x y z
N MET A 1 17.92 5.81 -26.58
CA MET A 1 17.69 4.34 -26.42
C MET A 1 16.24 4.16 -26.01
N LYS A 2 15.42 3.55 -26.88
CA LYS A 2 13.95 3.52 -26.72
C LYS A 2 13.56 2.71 -25.48
N GLU A 3 12.51 3.11 -24.76
CA GLU A 3 12.01 2.44 -23.54
C GLU A 3 11.74 0.94 -23.76
N THR A 4 11.33 0.59 -24.98
CA THR A 4 11.15 -0.79 -25.46
C THR A 4 12.41 -1.65 -25.31
N THR A 5 13.61 -1.06 -25.37
CA THR A 5 14.87 -1.77 -25.16
C THR A 5 15.05 -2.18 -23.70
N LEU A 6 14.62 -1.35 -22.74
CA LEU A 6 14.77 -1.64 -21.31
C LEU A 6 13.77 -2.69 -20.83
N LEU A 7 12.53 -2.66 -21.29
CA LEU A 7 11.53 -3.69 -20.95
C LEU A 7 11.96 -5.07 -21.48
N LYS A 8 12.40 -5.14 -22.75
CA LYS A 8 12.97 -6.37 -23.32
C LYS A 8 14.17 -6.88 -22.50
N LYS A 9 15.04 -5.96 -22.05
CA LYS A 9 16.17 -6.31 -21.18
C LYS A 9 15.70 -6.86 -19.83
N ALA A 10 14.66 -6.26 -19.21
CA ALA A 10 14.11 -6.74 -17.94
C ALA A 10 13.54 -8.17 -18.06
N ILE A 11 12.77 -8.43 -19.12
CA ILE A 11 12.21 -9.76 -19.41
C ILE A 11 13.32 -10.78 -19.65
N ARG A 12 14.32 -10.44 -20.49
CA ARG A 12 15.47 -11.30 -20.75
C ARG A 12 16.25 -11.60 -19.46
N THR A 13 16.48 -10.59 -18.63
CA THR A 13 17.16 -10.75 -17.33
C THR A 13 16.42 -11.73 -16.42
N ALA A 14 15.09 -11.65 -16.37
CA ALA A 14 14.26 -12.60 -15.62
C ALA A 14 14.36 -14.03 -16.19
N TYR A 15 14.32 -14.17 -17.53
CA TYR A 15 14.42 -15.45 -18.20
C TYR A 15 15.79 -16.13 -18.00
N ASP A 16 16.87 -15.34 -18.08
CA ASP A 16 18.24 -15.83 -17.92
C ASP A 16 18.53 -16.22 -16.45
N ASN A 17 17.75 -15.72 -15.49
CA ASN A 17 17.95 -15.94 -14.04
C ASN A 17 16.71 -16.54 -13.35
N LYS A 18 16.15 -17.60 -13.93
CA LYS A 18 14.88 -18.23 -13.49
C LYS A 18 14.82 -18.48 -11.98
N LYS A 19 15.90 -18.98 -11.36
CA LYS A 19 15.94 -19.29 -9.92
C LYS A 19 15.65 -18.07 -9.04
N LEU A 20 16.31 -16.94 -9.31
CA LEU A 20 16.10 -15.70 -8.54
C LEU A 20 14.74 -15.07 -8.85
N PHE A 21 14.30 -15.16 -10.11
CA PHE A 21 12.98 -14.69 -10.52
C PHE A 21 11.85 -15.43 -9.78
N PHE A 22 11.85 -16.76 -9.79
CA PHE A 22 10.85 -17.56 -9.07
C PHE A 22 10.96 -17.42 -7.55
N LEU A 23 12.16 -17.22 -7.01
CA LEU A 23 12.33 -16.92 -5.59
C LEU A 23 11.63 -15.61 -5.19
N SER A 24 11.74 -14.55 -6.02
CA SER A 24 11.03 -13.28 -5.78
C SER A 24 9.51 -13.47 -5.80
N ILE A 25 8.98 -14.26 -6.74
CA ILE A 25 7.55 -14.59 -6.80
C ILE A 25 7.11 -15.35 -5.56
N PHE A 26 7.86 -16.38 -5.17
CA PHE A 26 7.58 -17.18 -3.98
C PHE A 26 7.56 -16.34 -2.71
N LEU A 27 8.48 -15.38 -2.58
CA LEU A 27 8.52 -14.45 -1.45
C LEU A 27 7.32 -13.49 -1.42
N ASP A 28 6.80 -13.07 -2.58
CA ASP A 28 5.55 -12.31 -2.61
C ASP A 28 4.35 -13.18 -2.18
N ILE A 29 4.29 -14.46 -2.57
CA ILE A 29 3.25 -15.40 -2.08
C ILE A 29 3.35 -15.55 -0.56
N LEU A 30 4.57 -15.80 -0.06
CA LEU A 30 4.82 -15.98 1.36
C LEU A 30 4.50 -14.70 2.15
N PHE A 31 4.78 -13.53 1.58
CA PHE A 31 4.36 -12.24 2.14
C PHE A 31 2.85 -12.18 2.32
N PHE A 32 2.05 -12.47 1.29
CA PHE A 32 0.59 -12.42 1.38
C PHE A 32 0.05 -13.42 2.41
N PHE A 33 0.62 -14.63 2.47
CA PHE A 33 0.22 -15.65 3.44
C PHE A 33 0.52 -15.21 4.89
N VAL A 34 1.75 -14.76 5.14
CA VAL A 34 2.18 -14.31 6.48
C VAL A 34 1.42 -13.04 6.90
N TYR A 35 1.26 -12.09 5.97
CA TYR A 35 0.49 -10.87 6.23
C TYR A 35 -0.97 -11.20 6.57
N GLY A 36 -1.62 -12.05 5.77
CA GLY A 36 -3.00 -12.47 6.02
C GLY A 36 -3.15 -13.17 7.37
N PHE A 37 -2.28 -14.13 7.66
CA PHE A 37 -2.30 -14.86 8.94
C PHE A 37 -2.06 -13.94 10.15
N ALA A 38 -1.10 -13.02 10.06
CA ALA A 38 -0.77 -12.11 11.16
C ALA A 38 -1.84 -11.05 11.40
N THR A 39 -2.51 -10.57 10.34
CA THR A 39 -3.49 -9.48 10.44
C THR A 39 -4.93 -9.95 10.67
N ALA A 40 -5.30 -11.16 10.23
CA ALA A 40 -6.65 -11.70 10.39
C ALA A 40 -7.22 -11.62 11.82
N PRO A 41 -6.53 -12.10 12.88
CA PRO A 41 -7.07 -12.02 14.24
C PRO A 41 -7.21 -10.57 14.74
N ILE A 42 -6.35 -9.66 14.28
CA ILE A 42 -6.42 -8.24 14.62
C ILE A 42 -7.66 -7.62 13.98
N TYR A 43 -7.93 -7.92 12.70
CA TYR A 43 -9.13 -7.46 12.01
C TYR A 43 -10.42 -7.99 12.65
N LEU A 44 -10.47 -9.27 13.03
CA LEU A 44 -11.64 -9.84 13.71
C LEU A 44 -11.93 -9.10 15.01
N LYS A 45 -10.89 -8.82 15.82
CA LYS A 45 -11.05 -8.04 17.06
C LYS A 45 -11.43 -6.58 16.79
N LEU A 46 -10.86 -5.95 15.77
CA LEU A 46 -11.24 -4.59 15.38
C LEU A 46 -12.72 -4.51 15.04
N MET A 47 -13.20 -5.41 14.17
CA MET A 47 -14.60 -5.45 13.75
C MET A 47 -15.53 -5.73 14.94
N ALA A 48 -15.15 -6.61 15.86
CA ALA A 48 -15.93 -6.85 17.07
C ALA A 48 -16.11 -5.57 17.91
N ASN A 49 -15.02 -4.83 18.17
CA ASN A 49 -15.09 -3.57 18.92
C ASN A 49 -15.88 -2.50 18.16
N VAL A 50 -15.68 -2.38 16.83
CA VAL A 50 -16.44 -1.43 15.99
C VAL A 50 -17.94 -1.73 16.03
N ASN A 51 -18.33 -3.01 15.96
CA ASN A 51 -19.74 -3.41 16.03
C ASN A 51 -20.37 -3.07 17.39
N ILE A 52 -19.63 -3.26 18.49
CA ILE A 52 -20.09 -2.89 19.84
C ILE A 52 -20.27 -1.37 19.96
N ILE A 53 -19.30 -0.59 19.50
CA ILE A 53 -19.42 0.88 19.46
C ILE A 53 -20.60 1.28 18.58
N GLY A 54 -20.78 0.66 17.42
CA GLY A 54 -21.90 0.94 16.52
C GLY A 54 -23.27 0.67 17.17
N ALA A 55 -23.39 -0.42 17.92
CA ALA A 55 -24.61 -0.76 18.66
C ALA A 55 -24.95 0.30 19.73
N HIS A 56 -23.96 0.69 20.55
CA HIS A 56 -24.18 1.69 21.61
C HIS A 56 -24.26 3.12 21.08
N ALA A 57 -23.56 3.46 20.00
CA ALA A 57 -23.63 4.78 19.36
C ALA A 57 -25.00 5.02 18.73
N GLY A 58 -25.66 3.98 18.20
CA GLY A 58 -27.04 4.09 17.70
C GLY A 58 -28.05 4.48 18.79
N GLU A 59 -27.79 4.11 20.05
CA GLU A 59 -28.58 4.50 21.20
C GLU A 59 -28.20 5.91 21.69
N ALA A 60 -26.90 6.22 21.76
CA ALA A 60 -26.39 7.51 22.21
C ALA A 60 -26.70 8.67 21.25
N VAL A 61 -26.72 8.45 19.93
CA VAL A 61 -27.06 9.49 18.94
C VAL A 61 -28.53 9.90 19.02
N LYS A 62 -29.42 8.98 19.39
CA LYS A 62 -30.84 9.28 19.65
C LYS A 62 -31.04 10.17 20.88
N THR A 63 -30.11 10.12 21.84
CA THR A 63 -30.11 10.95 23.04
C THR A 63 -29.37 12.28 22.82
N ALA A 64 -28.20 12.24 22.17
CA ALA A 64 -27.31 13.39 21.96
C ALA A 64 -27.85 14.45 20.97
N THR A 65 -28.78 14.09 20.07
CA THR A 65 -29.48 15.05 19.21
C THR A 65 -30.28 16.11 20.00
N ARG A 66 -30.52 15.88 21.30
CA ARG A 66 -31.18 16.87 22.19
C ARG A 66 -30.23 17.86 22.85
N ASP A 67 -28.95 17.51 23.08
CA ASP A 67 -28.07 18.26 24.00
C ASP A 67 -26.81 18.86 23.36
N SER A 68 -26.73 18.94 22.03
CA SER A 68 -25.56 19.52 21.32
C SER A 68 -24.20 18.91 21.72
N GLN A 69 -24.17 17.69 22.24
CA GLN A 69 -22.92 17.02 22.61
C GLN A 69 -22.12 16.64 21.35
N SER A 70 -20.82 16.92 21.38
CA SER A 70 -19.92 16.56 20.30
C SER A 70 -19.87 15.03 20.11
N MET A 71 -19.68 14.57 18.87
CA MET A 71 -19.52 13.14 18.59
C MET A 71 -18.33 12.51 19.35
N PHE A 72 -17.30 13.32 19.67
CA PHE A 72 -16.13 12.91 20.44
C PHE A 72 -16.43 12.71 21.94
N SER A 73 -17.34 13.49 22.52
CA SER A 73 -17.76 13.27 23.91
C SER A 73 -18.54 11.97 24.07
N ALA A 74 -19.31 11.56 23.06
CA ALA A 74 -19.98 10.26 23.06
C ALA A 74 -18.98 9.08 23.05
N LEU A 75 -17.87 9.20 22.31
CA LEU A 75 -16.79 8.21 22.30
C LEU A 75 -16.04 8.10 23.63
N SER A 76 -16.14 9.13 24.48
CA SER A 76 -15.49 9.18 25.79
C SER A 76 -16.42 8.74 26.94
N SER A 77 -17.63 8.27 26.63
CA SER A 77 -18.53 7.72 27.66
C SER A 77 -17.95 6.47 28.30
N GLU A 78 -18.25 6.23 29.58
CA GLU A 78 -17.72 5.08 30.33
C GLU A 78 -18.00 3.73 29.65
N VAL A 79 -19.11 3.62 28.91
CA VAL A 79 -19.50 2.42 28.19
C VAL A 79 -18.70 2.24 26.89
N ILE A 80 -18.41 3.32 26.15
CA ILE A 80 -17.78 3.25 24.81
C ILE A 80 -16.25 3.35 24.88
N ALA A 81 -15.72 4.10 25.84
CA ALA A 81 -14.29 4.40 25.96
C ALA A 81 -13.38 3.16 25.98
N PRO A 82 -13.71 2.05 26.68
CA PRO A 82 -12.88 0.85 26.68
C PRO A 82 -12.73 0.24 25.27
N TYR A 83 -13.82 0.17 24.50
CA TYR A 83 -13.82 -0.38 23.15
C TYR A 83 -13.10 0.55 22.17
N PHE A 84 -13.26 1.86 22.33
CA PHE A 84 -12.54 2.85 21.52
C PHE A 84 -11.03 2.77 21.75
N ASN A 85 -10.59 2.69 23.00
CA ASN A 85 -9.18 2.49 23.34
C ASN A 85 -8.62 1.17 22.79
N ASN A 86 -9.40 0.10 22.86
CA ASN A 86 -9.02 -1.18 22.24
C ASN A 86 -8.84 -1.06 20.72
N ILE A 87 -9.69 -0.30 20.03
CA ILE A 87 -9.52 -0.04 18.59
C ILE A 87 -8.20 0.68 18.33
N ILE A 88 -7.87 1.72 19.09
CA ILE A 88 -6.61 2.45 18.94
C ILE A 88 -5.41 1.50 19.10
N TRP A 89 -5.40 0.67 20.16
CA TRP A 89 -4.33 -0.30 20.37
C TRP A 89 -4.23 -1.33 19.25
N LEU A 90 -5.35 -1.87 18.80
CA LEU A 90 -5.39 -2.84 17.71
C LEU A 90 -4.92 -2.21 16.38
N LEU A 91 -5.24 -0.94 16.11
CA LEU A 91 -4.74 -0.21 14.95
C LEU A 91 -3.22 -0.01 15.02
N LEU A 92 -2.66 0.30 16.19
CA LEU A 92 -1.21 0.40 16.39
C LEU A 92 -0.52 -0.96 16.18
N ILE A 93 -1.09 -2.04 16.71
CA ILE A 93 -0.56 -3.40 16.51
C ILE A 93 -0.67 -3.80 15.02
N LEU A 94 -1.78 -3.48 14.36
CA LEU A 94 -1.97 -3.71 12.93
C LEU A 94 -0.92 -2.95 12.11
N ALA A 95 -0.69 -1.68 12.44
CA ALA A 95 0.31 -0.85 11.78
C ALA A 95 1.72 -1.41 11.95
N ALA A 96 2.11 -1.78 13.18
CA ALA A 96 3.40 -2.39 13.47
C ALA A 96 3.58 -3.73 12.73
N THR A 97 2.57 -4.59 12.76
CA THR A 97 2.58 -5.90 12.07
C THR A 97 2.71 -5.73 10.56
N THR A 98 1.94 -4.81 9.98
CA THR A 98 1.99 -4.48 8.55
C THR A 98 3.36 -3.96 8.16
N TYR A 99 3.91 -3.03 8.94
CA TYR A 99 5.23 -2.46 8.70
C TYR A 99 6.34 -3.51 8.75
N LEU A 100 6.36 -4.36 9.78
CA LEU A 100 7.39 -5.38 9.96
C LEU A 100 7.32 -6.45 8.87
N THR A 101 6.13 -6.98 8.59
CA THR A 101 5.94 -7.98 7.53
C THR A 101 6.32 -7.39 6.17
N TYR A 102 5.85 -6.19 5.85
CA TYR A 102 6.23 -5.50 4.62
C TYR A 102 7.74 -5.34 4.51
N CYS A 103 8.41 -4.82 5.54
CA CYS A 103 9.83 -4.54 5.47
C CYS A 103 10.67 -5.81 5.32
N ILE A 104 10.33 -6.91 6.00
CA ILE A 104 11.07 -8.17 5.90
C ILE A 104 10.99 -8.73 4.47
N PHE A 105 9.77 -8.89 3.93
CA PHE A 105 9.60 -9.52 2.63
C PHE A 105 9.98 -8.61 1.46
N GLN A 106 9.53 -7.36 1.49
CA GLN A 106 9.76 -6.44 0.38
C GLN A 106 11.23 -5.99 0.32
N ALA A 107 11.95 -5.93 1.44
CA ALA A 107 13.40 -5.71 1.38
C ALA A 107 14.11 -6.83 0.61
N VAL A 108 13.76 -8.09 0.85
CA VAL A 108 14.35 -9.22 0.13
C VAL A 108 13.99 -9.17 -1.35
N ASN A 109 12.73 -8.90 -1.70
CA ASN A 109 12.29 -8.83 -3.10
C ASN A 109 12.96 -7.70 -3.88
N TRP A 110 13.09 -6.51 -3.29
CA TRP A 110 13.82 -5.43 -3.92
C TRP A 110 15.33 -5.70 -4.02
N LYS A 111 15.92 -6.37 -3.02
CA LYS A 111 17.32 -6.80 -3.11
C LYS A 111 17.52 -7.81 -4.23
N ILE A 112 16.63 -8.79 -4.40
CA ILE A 112 16.68 -9.75 -5.51
C ILE A 112 16.60 -9.03 -6.85
N ALA A 113 15.70 -8.06 -7.01
CA ALA A 113 15.62 -7.24 -8.22
C ALA A 113 16.93 -6.48 -8.51
N LEU A 114 17.60 -5.95 -7.47
CA LEU A 114 18.91 -5.32 -7.62
C LEU A 114 20.01 -6.32 -7.99
N GLN A 115 19.99 -7.53 -7.41
CA GLN A 115 20.93 -8.59 -7.77
C GLN A 115 20.75 -9.05 -9.23
N LEU A 116 19.51 -9.18 -9.68
CA LEU A 116 19.17 -9.51 -11.08
C LEU A 116 19.70 -8.45 -12.06
N THR A 117 19.79 -7.19 -11.63
CA THR A 117 20.36 -6.10 -12.44
C THR A 117 21.88 -5.94 -12.31
N GLY A 118 22.54 -6.86 -11.58
CA GLY A 118 24.00 -6.89 -11.41
C GLY A 118 24.52 -6.15 -10.18
N LYS A 119 23.65 -5.51 -9.39
CA LYS A 119 24.06 -4.77 -8.18
C LYS A 119 24.14 -5.71 -6.97
N LYS A 120 25.35 -5.93 -6.47
CA LYS A 120 25.60 -6.74 -5.26
C LYS A 120 25.55 -5.87 -4.00
N ILE A 121 24.65 -6.18 -3.07
CA ILE A 121 24.54 -5.51 -1.78
C ILE A 121 24.40 -6.57 -0.69
N LYS A 122 25.11 -6.40 0.44
CA LYS A 122 24.96 -7.26 1.62
C LYS A 122 23.54 -7.15 2.18
N TYR A 123 22.96 -8.29 2.58
CA TYR A 123 21.56 -8.36 3.02
C TYR A 123 21.25 -7.44 4.20
N LEU A 124 22.04 -7.55 5.28
CA LEU A 124 21.79 -6.81 6.51
C LEU A 124 21.90 -5.29 6.30
N ASP A 125 22.87 -4.84 5.51
CA ASP A 125 23.03 -3.41 5.18
C ASP A 125 21.85 -2.89 4.35
N TYR A 126 21.35 -3.72 3.43
CA TYR A 126 20.16 -3.39 2.65
C TYR A 126 18.92 -3.30 3.53
N LEU A 127 18.66 -4.31 4.36
CA LEU A 127 17.50 -4.39 5.24
C LEU A 127 17.46 -3.21 6.22
N LYS A 128 18.58 -2.87 6.87
CA LYS A 128 18.66 -1.72 7.79
C LYS A 128 18.28 -0.41 7.11
N LYS A 129 18.83 -0.14 5.91
CA LYS A 129 18.52 1.07 5.15
C LYS A 129 17.06 1.07 4.66
N PHE A 130 16.57 -0.09 4.22
CA PHE A 130 15.20 -0.25 3.78
C PHE A 130 14.20 0.03 4.91
N LEU A 131 14.44 -0.52 6.11
CA LEU A 131 13.63 -0.25 7.30
C LEU A 131 13.57 1.26 7.60
N LEU A 132 14.72 1.91 7.76
CA LEU A 132 14.79 3.34 8.10
C LEU A 132 14.08 4.23 7.08
N LEU A 133 14.23 3.95 5.79
CA LEU A 133 13.52 4.70 4.75
C LEU A 133 12.01 4.46 4.79
N ASN A 134 11.60 3.24 5.06
CA ASN A 134 10.18 2.90 5.12
C ASN A 134 9.48 3.53 6.31
N ILE A 135 10.16 3.90 7.41
CA ILE A 135 9.51 4.63 8.52
C ILE A 135 8.85 5.90 7.99
N LEU A 136 9.58 6.70 7.20
CA LEU A 136 9.04 7.94 6.63
C LEU A 136 7.85 7.66 5.71
N TRP A 137 7.99 6.72 4.77
CA TRP A 137 6.92 6.41 3.82
C TRP A 137 5.69 5.82 4.51
N PHE A 138 5.91 5.03 5.56
CA PHE A 138 4.83 4.45 6.36
C PHE A 138 4.09 5.52 7.16
N ILE A 139 4.78 6.52 7.73
CA ILE A 139 4.14 7.67 8.38
C ILE A 139 3.29 8.46 7.38
N LEU A 140 3.82 8.74 6.19
CA LEU A 140 3.08 9.45 5.14
C LEU A 140 1.87 8.63 4.65
N PHE A 141 2.00 7.31 4.57
CA PHE A 141 0.92 6.39 4.25
C PHE A 141 -0.15 6.33 5.35
N ALA A 142 0.25 6.32 6.62
CA ALA A 142 -0.67 6.42 7.75
C ALA A 142 -1.43 7.76 7.74
N LEU A 143 -0.74 8.86 7.43
CA LEU A 143 -1.35 10.17 7.26
C LEU A 143 -2.37 10.18 6.11
N TYR A 144 -2.07 9.52 4.99
CA TYR A 144 -3.04 9.33 3.89
C TYR A 144 -4.34 8.69 4.39
N TYR A 145 -4.26 7.59 5.15
CA TYR A 145 -5.45 6.93 5.70
C TYR A 145 -6.20 7.79 6.72
N ALA A 146 -5.46 8.49 7.59
CA ALA A 146 -6.06 9.39 8.57
C ALA A 146 -6.85 10.52 7.87
N LEU A 147 -6.28 11.14 6.83
CA LEU A 147 -6.96 12.15 6.03
C LEU A 147 -8.14 11.55 5.24
N GLY A 148 -7.99 10.33 4.71
CA GLY A 148 -9.07 9.60 4.05
C GLY A 148 -10.29 9.41 4.97
N LEU A 149 -10.05 8.97 6.21
CA LEU A 149 -11.08 8.84 7.23
C LEU A 149 -11.81 10.16 7.49
N VAL A 150 -11.08 11.27 7.60
CA VAL A 150 -11.68 12.61 7.79
C VAL A 150 -12.56 12.98 6.61
N VAL A 151 -12.12 12.69 5.38
CA VAL A 151 -12.91 12.96 4.17
C VAL A 151 -14.17 12.10 4.13
N ASP A 152 -14.08 10.83 4.52
CA ASP A 152 -15.22 9.91 4.55
C ASP A 152 -16.25 10.31 5.62
N ILE A 153 -15.79 10.69 6.83
CA ILE A 153 -16.67 11.24 7.88
C ILE A 153 -17.38 12.49 7.37
N ARG A 154 -16.66 13.43 6.76
CA ARG A 154 -17.26 14.64 6.17
C ARG A 154 -18.32 14.29 5.12
N LYS A 155 -18.05 13.32 4.25
CA LYS A 155 -19.00 12.88 3.21
C LYS A 155 -20.28 12.33 3.83
N ILE A 156 -20.15 11.48 4.84
CA ILE A 156 -21.29 10.93 5.58
C ILE A 156 -22.10 12.09 6.19
N LEU A 157 -21.46 12.99 6.94
CA LEU A 157 -22.14 14.13 7.57
C LEU A 157 -22.89 15.02 6.57
N ILE A 158 -22.28 15.40 5.45
CA ILE A 158 -22.95 16.22 4.42
C ILE A 158 -24.14 15.45 3.81
N SER A 159 -23.95 14.16 3.49
CA SER A 159 -25.01 13.36 2.89
C SER A 159 -26.20 13.15 3.82
N THR A 160 -25.95 12.99 5.13
CA THR A 160 -26.98 12.78 6.14
C THR A 160 -27.65 14.09 6.58
N LEU A 161 -26.89 15.17 6.79
CA LEU A 161 -27.41 16.42 7.35
C LEU A 161 -27.96 17.37 6.27
N MET A 162 -27.30 17.47 5.12
CA MET A 162 -27.64 18.44 4.07
C MET A 162 -28.39 17.81 2.91
N GLN A 163 -28.56 16.47 2.89
CA GLN A 163 -29.18 15.71 1.79
C GLN A 163 -28.61 16.07 0.40
N THR A 164 -27.35 16.50 0.36
CA THR A 164 -26.65 16.87 -0.87
C THR A 164 -25.44 15.97 -1.10
N GLN A 165 -25.04 15.84 -2.36
CA GLN A 165 -23.87 15.06 -2.73
C GLN A 165 -22.59 15.84 -2.39
N ALA A 166 -21.78 15.30 -1.48
CA ALA A 166 -20.50 15.89 -1.13
C ALA A 166 -19.53 15.88 -2.33
N SER A 167 -18.88 17.00 -2.60
CA SER A 167 -17.84 17.10 -3.64
C SER A 167 -16.69 16.10 -3.40
N ASN A 168 -16.22 15.50 -4.49
CA ASN A 168 -15.11 14.53 -4.53
C ASN A 168 -13.72 15.16 -4.66
N THR A 169 -13.58 16.48 -4.67
CA THR A 169 -12.29 17.16 -4.90
C THR A 169 -11.20 16.70 -3.92
N LEU A 170 -11.51 16.51 -2.64
CA LEU A 170 -10.52 16.04 -1.65
C LEU A 170 -10.02 14.62 -1.94
N ASN A 171 -10.86 13.73 -2.45
CA ASN A 171 -10.42 12.39 -2.85
C ASN A 171 -9.42 12.44 -4.00
N VAL A 172 -9.62 13.35 -4.95
CA VAL A 172 -8.68 13.55 -6.06
C VAL A 172 -7.32 14.02 -5.54
N VAL A 173 -7.30 14.97 -4.60
CA VAL A 173 -6.06 15.43 -3.93
C VAL A 173 -5.36 14.29 -3.20
N LEU A 174 -6.10 13.47 -2.47
CA LEU A 174 -5.56 12.30 -1.77
C LEU A 174 -4.98 11.26 -2.74
N VAL A 175 -5.58 11.06 -3.91
CA VAL A 175 -5.03 10.17 -4.96
C VAL A 175 -3.68 10.71 -5.46
N PHE A 176 -3.57 12.01 -5.76
CA PHE A 176 -2.29 12.60 -6.16
C PHE A 176 -1.23 12.51 -5.06
N TYR A 177 -1.63 12.68 -3.79
CA TYR A 177 -0.74 12.48 -2.65
C TYR A 177 -0.21 11.03 -2.57
N LEU A 178 -1.08 10.03 -2.77
CA LEU A 178 -0.68 8.63 -2.80
C LEU A 178 0.28 8.33 -3.95
N ILE A 179 0.01 8.85 -5.16
CA ILE A 179 0.89 8.71 -6.32
C ILE A 179 2.26 9.30 -6.03
N PHE A 180 2.30 10.48 -5.40
CA PHE A 180 3.54 11.14 -5.01
C PHE A 180 4.35 10.28 -4.02
N ILE A 181 3.71 9.76 -2.97
CA ILE A 181 4.38 8.85 -2.01
C ILE A 181 4.92 7.62 -2.73
N ALA A 182 4.08 6.94 -3.52
CA ALA A 182 4.46 5.71 -4.22
C ALA A 182 5.65 5.94 -5.18
N TYR A 183 5.63 7.05 -5.92
CA TYR A 183 6.71 7.43 -6.83
C TYR A 183 8.06 7.54 -6.11
N PHE A 184 8.13 8.31 -5.03
CA PHE A 184 9.39 8.50 -4.30
C PHE A 184 9.78 7.28 -3.46
N ALA A 185 8.82 6.53 -2.91
CA ALA A 185 9.08 5.29 -2.18
C ALA A 185 9.81 4.26 -3.07
N VAL A 186 9.31 4.04 -4.29
CA VAL A 186 9.92 3.12 -5.25
C VAL A 186 11.36 3.51 -5.62
N ILE A 187 11.62 4.80 -5.85
CA ILE A 187 12.99 5.31 -6.10
C ILE A 187 13.89 5.10 -4.88
N SER A 188 13.33 5.27 -3.67
CA SER A 188 14.05 5.07 -2.40
C SER A 188 14.50 3.64 -2.17
N TYR A 189 13.74 2.66 -2.64
CA TYR A 189 14.11 1.25 -2.52
C TYR A 189 15.33 0.90 -3.36
N ILE A 190 15.57 1.60 -4.47
CA ILE A 190 16.73 1.35 -5.34
C ILE A 190 17.97 2.15 -4.91
N LYS A 191 17.81 3.45 -4.59
CA LYS A 191 18.93 4.33 -4.22
C LYS A 191 19.34 4.19 -2.74
N LEU A 192 18.45 3.69 -1.86
CA LEU A 192 18.66 3.50 -0.42
C LEU A 192 19.14 4.76 0.33
N ASN A 193 18.73 5.94 -0.13
CA ASN A 193 19.04 7.20 0.50
C ASN A 193 17.97 8.24 0.12
N LEU A 194 17.26 8.79 1.10
CA LEU A 194 16.13 9.69 0.86
C LEU A 194 16.50 10.92 0.05
N ARG A 195 17.61 11.59 0.40
CA ARG A 195 18.08 12.79 -0.30
C ARG A 195 18.40 12.49 -1.76
N LYS A 196 19.12 11.39 -2.02
CA LYS A 196 19.42 10.95 -3.39
C LYS A 196 18.15 10.57 -4.15
N SER A 197 17.17 9.97 -3.49
CA SER A 197 15.90 9.59 -4.11
C SER A 197 15.06 10.78 -4.49
N ILE A 198 14.95 11.79 -3.61
CA ILE A 198 14.27 13.04 -3.92
C ILE A 198 14.98 13.75 -5.08
N SER A 199 16.31 13.93 -4.97
CA SER A 199 17.11 14.59 -6.01
C SER A 199 17.02 13.87 -7.37
N THR A 200 17.09 12.53 -7.38
CA THR A 200 16.95 11.75 -8.62
C THR A 200 15.52 11.85 -9.16
N GLY A 201 14.52 11.72 -8.29
CA GLY A 201 13.10 11.73 -8.67
C GLY A 201 12.64 13.06 -9.25
N THR A 202 13.16 14.19 -8.76
CA THR A 202 12.84 15.52 -9.31
C THR A 202 13.65 15.82 -10.57
N SER A 203 14.97 15.59 -10.54
CA SER A 203 15.85 15.93 -11.68
C SER A 203 15.62 15.06 -12.92
N LYS A 204 15.14 13.82 -12.74
CA LYS A 204 14.92 12.86 -13.84
C LYS A 204 13.43 12.49 -14.02
N ILE A 205 12.51 13.33 -13.57
CA ILE A 205 11.06 13.05 -13.61
C ILE A 205 10.56 12.69 -15.01
N LYS A 206 11.03 13.39 -16.05
CA LYS A 206 10.64 13.15 -17.45
C LYS A 206 10.99 11.74 -17.96
N GLN A 207 11.97 11.07 -17.33
CA GLN A 207 12.40 9.73 -17.70
C GLN A 207 11.80 8.65 -16.79
N LEU A 208 11.61 8.96 -15.50
CA LEU A 208 11.09 8.01 -14.51
C LEU A 208 9.57 7.93 -14.49
N LEU A 209 8.88 9.06 -14.63
CA LEU A 209 7.43 9.10 -14.55
C LEU A 209 6.76 8.26 -15.64
N PRO A 210 7.17 8.30 -16.93
CA PRO A 210 6.59 7.42 -17.95
C PRO A 210 6.78 5.93 -17.64
N SER A 211 7.96 5.55 -17.12
CA SER A 211 8.25 4.16 -16.72
C SER A 211 7.32 3.68 -15.60
N ILE A 212 7.06 4.52 -14.60
CA ILE A 212 6.16 4.20 -13.48
C ILE A 212 4.70 4.21 -13.93
N LEU A 213 4.29 5.17 -14.75
CA LEU A 213 2.95 5.23 -15.33
C LEU A 213 2.67 4.01 -16.22
N LEU A 214 3.64 3.55 -17.02
CA LEU A 214 3.49 2.34 -17.83
C LEU A 214 3.20 1.12 -16.95
N ILE A 215 3.90 0.98 -15.81
CA ILE A 215 3.63 -0.09 -14.84
C ILE A 215 2.24 0.08 -14.24
N ALA A 216 1.86 1.29 -13.83
CA ALA A 216 0.55 1.56 -13.25
C ALA A 216 -0.59 1.22 -14.24
N VAL A 217 -0.47 1.61 -15.51
CA VAL A 217 -1.43 1.30 -16.58
C VAL A 217 -1.50 -0.20 -16.82
N TYR A 218 -0.35 -0.89 -16.85
CA TYR A 218 -0.33 -2.34 -17.01
C TYR A 218 -1.01 -3.06 -15.83
N LEU A 219 -0.73 -2.66 -14.59
CA LEU A 219 -1.37 -3.23 -13.40
C LEU A 219 -2.87 -2.92 -13.36
N LEU A 220 -3.29 -1.74 -13.84
CA LEU A 220 -4.70 -1.39 -13.97
C LEU A 220 -5.40 -2.28 -14.99
N ALA A 221 -4.80 -2.49 -16.17
CA ALA A 221 -5.34 -3.39 -17.19
C ALA A 221 -5.45 -4.84 -16.66
N LEU A 222 -4.41 -5.31 -15.96
CA LEU A 222 -4.39 -6.63 -15.34
C LEU A 222 -5.50 -6.75 -14.27
N ASN A 223 -5.71 -5.71 -13.45
CA ASN A 223 -6.78 -5.67 -12.47
C ASN A 223 -8.19 -5.74 -13.12
N ILE A 224 -8.40 -5.08 -14.27
CA ILE A 224 -9.65 -5.18 -15.02
C ILE A 224 -9.88 -6.62 -15.48
N VAL A 225 -8.86 -7.28 -16.03
CA VAL A 225 -8.93 -8.69 -16.44
C VAL A 225 -9.26 -9.60 -15.25
N ILE A 226 -8.59 -9.42 -14.12
CA ILE A 226 -8.87 -10.19 -12.89
C ILE A 226 -10.34 -10.00 -12.46
N LYS A 227 -10.85 -8.77 -12.46
CA LYS A 227 -12.23 -8.49 -12.06
C LYS A 227 -13.25 -9.18 -12.96
N LEU A 228 -13.03 -9.18 -14.28
CA LEU A 228 -13.88 -9.88 -15.24
C LEU A 228 -13.86 -11.40 -15.01
N LEU A 229 -12.68 -11.98 -14.75
CA LEU A 229 -12.57 -13.40 -14.42
C LEU A 229 -13.25 -13.74 -13.09
N ALA A 230 -13.08 -12.88 -12.08
CA ALA A 230 -13.68 -13.05 -10.76
C ALA A 230 -15.21 -12.97 -10.81
N SER A 231 -15.79 -12.17 -11.72
CA SER A 231 -17.24 -12.14 -11.92
C SER A 231 -17.80 -13.43 -12.54
N ILE A 232 -16.98 -14.22 -13.24
CA ILE A 232 -17.38 -15.52 -13.77
C ILE A 232 -17.18 -16.62 -12.72
N HIS A 233 -15.98 -16.67 -12.12
CA HIS A 233 -15.65 -17.65 -11.09
C HIS A 233 -14.65 -17.04 -10.09
N PRO A 234 -15.08 -16.65 -8.87
CA PRO A 234 -14.25 -15.91 -7.93
C PRO A 234 -12.90 -16.57 -7.63
N LEU A 235 -12.88 -17.89 -7.39
CA LEU A 235 -11.64 -18.63 -7.13
C LEU A 235 -10.68 -18.64 -8.33
N ALA A 236 -11.20 -18.70 -9.56
CA ALA A 236 -10.37 -18.67 -10.76
C ALA A 236 -9.77 -17.28 -10.94
N GLY A 237 -10.55 -16.22 -10.69
CA GLY A 237 -10.06 -14.85 -10.66
C GLY A 237 -8.90 -14.64 -9.67
N ILE A 238 -8.99 -15.25 -8.48
CA ILE A 238 -7.90 -15.23 -7.49
C ILE A 238 -6.67 -15.96 -8.03
N ILE A 239 -6.79 -17.23 -8.43
CA ILE A 239 -5.66 -18.05 -8.87
C ILE A 239 -4.96 -17.43 -10.09
N ILE A 240 -5.72 -17.06 -11.12
CA ILE A 240 -5.19 -16.41 -12.33
C ILE A 240 -4.60 -15.05 -11.97
N GLY A 241 -5.23 -14.33 -11.03
CA GLY A 241 -4.70 -13.06 -10.52
C GLY A 241 -3.31 -13.20 -9.92
N PHE A 242 -3.07 -14.21 -9.07
CA PHE A 242 -1.74 -14.51 -8.53
C PHE A 242 -0.74 -14.87 -9.64
N ILE A 243 -1.14 -15.72 -10.58
CA ILE A 243 -0.29 -16.16 -11.70
C ILE A 243 0.14 -15.00 -12.60
N LEU A 244 -0.74 -14.01 -12.83
CA LEU A 244 -0.42 -12.86 -13.69
C LEU A 244 0.28 -11.73 -12.92
N LEU A 245 -0.22 -11.40 -11.72
CA LEU A 245 0.22 -10.23 -10.96
C LEU A 245 1.64 -10.37 -10.41
N LEU A 246 1.98 -11.54 -9.84
CA LEU A 246 3.28 -11.69 -9.16
C LEU A 246 4.48 -11.67 -10.12
N PRO A 247 4.44 -12.36 -11.28
CA PRO A 247 5.49 -12.19 -12.29
C PRO A 247 5.59 -10.75 -12.79
N ALA A 248 4.45 -10.10 -13.02
CA ALA A 248 4.42 -8.70 -13.45
C ALA A 248 5.06 -7.75 -12.44
N MET A 249 4.76 -7.91 -11.14
CA MET A 249 5.40 -7.15 -10.07
C MET A 249 6.92 -7.34 -10.05
N THR A 250 7.39 -8.58 -10.21
CA THR A 250 8.82 -8.88 -10.25
C THR A 250 9.50 -8.24 -11.47
N ILE A 251 8.88 -8.33 -12.66
CA ILE A 251 9.38 -7.67 -13.88
C ILE A 251 9.39 -6.14 -13.70
N ALA A 252 8.35 -5.57 -13.10
CA ALA A 252 8.27 -4.15 -12.81
C ALA A 252 9.42 -3.67 -11.90
N ARG A 253 9.74 -4.41 -10.83
CA ARG A 253 10.89 -4.11 -9.96
C ARG A 253 12.22 -4.14 -10.71
N ILE A 254 12.43 -5.15 -11.57
CA ILE A 254 13.65 -5.27 -12.41
C ILE A 254 13.73 -4.11 -13.39
N TYR A 255 12.63 -3.80 -14.09
CA TYR A 255 12.57 -2.74 -15.08
C TYR A 255 12.89 -1.37 -14.46
N ILE A 256 12.25 -1.01 -13.34
CA ILE A 256 12.54 0.24 -12.63
C ILE A 256 13.99 0.26 -12.13
N SER A 257 14.49 -0.87 -11.62
CA SER A 257 15.89 -0.98 -11.18
C SER A 257 16.88 -0.69 -12.31
N LEU A 258 16.64 -1.26 -13.50
CA LEU A 258 17.45 -0.98 -14.70
C LEU A 258 17.35 0.50 -15.11
N THR A 259 16.14 1.06 -15.11
CA THR A 259 15.90 2.46 -15.49
C THR A 259 16.64 3.43 -14.56
N ILE A 260 16.58 3.21 -13.24
CA ILE A 260 17.23 4.08 -12.25
C ILE A 260 18.75 3.88 -12.19
N GLN A 261 19.26 2.69 -12.49
CA GLN A 261 20.71 2.44 -12.51
C GLN A 261 21.40 3.04 -13.75
N LYS A 262 20.65 3.21 -14.84
CA LYS A 262 21.16 3.87 -16.04
C LYS A 262 21.31 5.39 -15.88
N MET A 263 20.69 5.97 -14.85
CA MET A 263 20.72 7.40 -14.52
C MET A 263 21.74 7.71 -13.43
#